data_AF-A0A353GBG0-F1
#
_entry.id   AF-A0A353GBG0-F1
#
_cell.length_a   1.000
_cell.length_b   1.000
_cell.length_c   1.000
_cell.angle_alpha   90.00
_cell.angle_beta   90.00
_cell.angle_gamma   90.00
#
_symmetry.space_group_name_H-M   'P 1'
#
loop_
_entity.id
_entity.type
_entity.pdbx_description
1 polymer ?
#
loop_
_entity_poly.entity_id
_entity_poly.type
_entity_poly.pdbx_seq_one_letter_code
_entity_poly.pdbx_strand_id
1 'polypeptide(L)'
;MAKQNMFPTRPDQAETLAILQGSSFVQQAMQEKSARIAQERKLADQKRAEIDRLREKEYPALNEKLRRGLEEVQAAEKALEQAKRAYGDLFRSNLQRKMALDRAFDDETRLLLTSCDPSIDLFVSEMHDAIDEARRSVTISHEIIERHPVTGKITRRVESNASLVNARLQAIREAMDSANALKLEPDQSKIPQLLEALRQELPAVK
;
A
#
# COMPACT_ATOMS: atom_id res chain seq x y z
N MET A 1 -7.07 50.86 111.25
CA MET A 1 -6.16 50.18 110.30
C MET A 1 -7.02 49.37 109.34
N ALA A 2 -6.93 49.68 108.05
CA ALA A 2 -7.87 49.22 107.02
C ALA A 2 -7.66 47.75 106.63
N LYS A 3 -8.76 47.01 106.47
CA LYS A 3 -8.80 45.65 105.91
C LYS A 3 -8.51 45.72 104.41
N GLN A 4 -7.31 45.31 103.98
CA GLN A 4 -7.06 45.01 102.57
C GLN A 4 -7.56 43.60 102.28
N ASN A 5 -8.79 43.50 101.77
CA ASN A 5 -9.24 42.32 101.04
C ASN A 5 -8.50 42.32 99.70
N MET A 6 -7.35 41.64 99.64
CA MET A 6 -6.67 41.37 98.38
C MET A 6 -7.54 40.41 97.57
N PHE A 7 -8.00 40.85 96.40
CA PHE A 7 -8.59 39.95 95.42
C PHE A 7 -7.55 38.88 95.05
N PRO A 8 -7.94 37.60 94.90
CA PRO A 8 -7.00 36.57 94.47
C PRO A 8 -6.44 36.95 93.11
N THR A 9 -5.10 36.96 93.01
CA THR A 9 -4.35 37.14 91.78
C THR A 9 -4.89 36.18 90.73
N ARG A 10 -5.18 36.67 89.51
CA ARG A 10 -5.57 35.78 88.41
C ARG A 10 -4.46 34.75 88.22
N PRO A 11 -4.75 33.44 88.33
CA PRO A 11 -3.74 32.41 88.14
C PRO A 11 -3.13 32.54 86.75
N ASP A 12 -1.83 32.25 86.64
CA ASP A 12 -1.10 32.30 85.39
C ASP A 12 -1.76 31.35 84.35
N GLN A 13 -1.60 31.62 83.06
CA GLN A 13 -2.19 30.80 81.99
C GLN A 13 -1.74 29.33 82.08
N ALA A 14 -0.51 29.10 82.55
CA ALA A 14 0.03 27.77 82.80
C ALA A 14 -0.64 27.07 84.00
N GLU A 15 -0.94 27.79 85.08
CA GLU A 15 -1.61 27.25 86.27
C GLU A 15 -3.10 26.97 86.01
N THR A 16 -3.78 27.84 85.27
CA THR A 16 -5.16 27.61 84.84
C THR A 16 -5.28 26.40 83.91
N LEU A 17 -4.34 26.20 82.98
CA LEU A 17 -4.26 24.99 82.16
C LEU A 17 -4.01 23.74 83.01
N ALA A 18 -3.12 23.79 84.01
CA ALA A 18 -2.86 22.67 84.90
C ALA A 18 -4.08 22.30 85.77
N ILE A 19 -4.81 23.29 86.30
CA ILE A 19 -6.05 23.08 87.07
C ILE A 19 -7.16 22.53 86.17
N LEU A 20 -7.30 23.05 84.95
CA LEU A 20 -8.28 22.55 83.97
C LEU A 20 -7.96 21.11 83.54
N GLN A 21 -6.69 20.77 83.30
CA GLN A 21 -6.24 19.41 82.97
C GLN A 21 -6.40 18.42 84.14
N GLY A 22 -6.27 18.89 85.39
CA GLY A 22 -6.55 18.13 86.60
C GLY A 22 -8.04 18.00 86.93
N SER A 23 -8.92 18.74 86.25
CA SER A 23 -10.36 18.69 86.47
C SER A 23 -10.96 17.36 86.00
N SER A 24 -11.91 16.82 86.76
CA SER A 24 -12.60 15.57 86.44
C SER A 24 -13.27 15.59 85.06
N PHE A 25 -13.75 16.77 84.63
CA PHE A 25 -14.40 16.96 83.33
C PHE A 25 -13.42 16.81 82.16
N VAL A 26 -12.23 17.41 82.23
CA VAL A 26 -11.23 17.29 81.15
C VAL A 26 -10.66 15.86 81.10
N GLN A 27 -10.48 15.21 82.26
CA GLN A 27 -10.06 13.81 82.31
C GLN A 27 -11.11 12.87 81.69
N GLN A 28 -12.40 13.09 81.96
CA GLN A 28 -13.50 12.36 81.30
C GLN A 28 -13.50 12.59 79.79
N ALA A 29 -13.40 13.84 79.33
CA ALA A 29 -13.36 14.15 77.89
C ALA A 29 -12.13 13.53 77.19
N MET A 30 -10.97 13.47 77.85
CA MET A 30 -9.78 12.78 77.33
C MET A 30 -9.98 11.27 77.28
N GLN A 31 -10.60 10.66 78.30
CA GLN A 31 -10.92 9.23 78.32
C GLN A 31 -11.91 8.88 77.21
N GLU A 32 -12.99 9.65 77.03
CA GLU A 32 -13.97 9.47 75.95
C GLU A 32 -13.32 9.61 74.57
N LYS A 33 -12.48 10.63 74.37
CA LYS A 33 -11.71 10.79 73.12
C LYS A 33 -10.80 9.60 72.86
N SER A 34 -10.08 9.13 73.89
CA SER A 34 -9.19 7.97 73.76
C SER A 34 -9.95 6.68 73.44
N ALA A 35 -11.12 6.49 74.04
CA ALA A 35 -12.01 5.36 73.79
C ALA A 35 -12.56 5.39 72.36
N ARG A 36 -12.97 6.57 71.86
CA ARG A 36 -13.42 6.76 70.48
C ARG A 36 -12.31 6.46 69.47
N ILE A 37 -11.11 6.99 69.69
CA ILE A 37 -9.95 6.70 68.83
C ILE A 37 -9.62 5.21 68.85
N ALA A 38 -9.68 4.55 70.01
CA ALA A 38 -9.45 3.11 70.11
C ALA A 38 -10.49 2.30 69.31
N GLN A 39 -11.76 2.69 69.35
CA GLN A 39 -12.82 2.07 68.54
C GLN A 39 -12.60 2.30 67.05
N GLU A 40 -12.26 3.52 66.64
CA GLU A 40 -11.99 3.87 65.24
C GLU A 40 -10.78 3.08 64.71
N ARG A 41 -9.71 2.93 65.50
CA ARG A 41 -8.54 2.11 65.15
C ARG A 41 -8.90 0.63 65.01
N LYS A 42 -9.71 0.09 65.93
CA LYS A 42 -10.19 -1.30 65.86
C LYS A 42 -10.99 -1.56 64.57
N LEU A 43 -11.86 -0.62 64.18
CA LEU A 43 -12.63 -0.73 62.93
C LEU A 43 -11.71 -0.63 61.71
N ALA A 44 -10.71 0.27 61.73
CA ALA A 44 -9.74 0.41 60.65
C ALA A 44 -8.90 -0.86 60.46
N ASP A 45 -8.45 -1.48 61.55
CA ASP A 45 -7.69 -2.75 61.51
C ASP A 45 -8.54 -3.90 60.92
N GLN A 46 -9.83 -3.96 61.25
CA GLN A 46 -10.75 -4.95 60.68
C GLN A 46 -10.92 -4.74 59.16
N LYS A 47 -11.17 -3.50 58.72
CA LYS A 47 -11.30 -3.18 57.28
C LYS A 47 -10.02 -3.46 56.52
N ARG A 48 -8.87 -3.15 57.10
CA ARG A 48 -7.58 -3.48 56.49
C ARG A 48 -7.40 -4.99 56.32
N ALA A 49 -7.72 -5.77 57.35
CA ALA A 49 -7.64 -7.24 57.28
C ALA A 49 -8.59 -7.84 56.22
N GLU A 50 -9.78 -7.26 56.03
CA GLU A 50 -10.70 -7.66 54.96
C GLU A 50 -10.10 -7.36 53.57
N ILE A 51 -9.54 -6.16 53.38
CA ILE A 51 -8.88 -5.78 52.12
C ILE A 51 -7.68 -6.69 51.84
N ASP A 52 -6.85 -6.97 52.85
CA ASP A 52 -5.67 -7.82 52.69
C ASP A 52 -6.09 -9.25 52.31
N ARG A 53 -7.16 -9.81 52.91
CA ARG A 53 -7.73 -11.11 52.50
C ARG A 53 -8.23 -11.12 51.05
N LEU A 54 -8.90 -10.05 50.61
CA LEU A 54 -9.35 -9.92 49.22
C LEU A 54 -8.16 -9.86 48.26
N ARG A 55 -7.12 -9.08 48.59
CA ARG A 55 -5.88 -9.01 47.80
C ARG A 55 -5.20 -10.37 47.69
N GLU A 56 -5.02 -11.07 48.81
CA GLU A 56 -4.40 -12.40 48.84
C GLU A 56 -5.20 -13.43 48.01
N LYS A 57 -6.53 -13.31 47.98
CA LYS A 57 -7.39 -14.21 47.21
C LYS A 57 -7.41 -13.88 45.71
N GLU A 58 -7.55 -12.62 45.34
CA GLU A 58 -7.86 -12.22 43.96
C GLU A 58 -6.60 -11.95 43.13
N TYR A 59 -5.56 -11.36 43.73
CA TYR A 59 -4.38 -10.92 42.98
C TYR A 59 -3.58 -12.07 42.37
N PRO A 60 -3.37 -13.22 43.03
CA PRO A 60 -2.64 -14.33 42.41
C PRO A 60 -3.31 -14.82 41.12
N ALA A 61 -4.64 -14.93 41.12
CA ALA A 61 -5.40 -15.36 39.94
C ALA A 61 -5.34 -14.31 38.81
N LEU A 62 -5.42 -13.01 39.14
CA LEU A 62 -5.27 -11.93 38.16
C LEU A 62 -3.85 -11.87 37.58
N ASN A 63 -2.83 -11.99 38.43
CA ASN A 63 -1.42 -12.00 38.01
C ASN A 63 -1.12 -13.18 37.09
N GLU A 64 -1.65 -14.36 37.38
CA GLU A 64 -1.48 -15.53 36.52
C GLU A 64 -2.18 -15.35 35.15
N LYS A 65 -3.38 -14.75 35.13
CA LYS A 65 -4.06 -14.40 33.87
C LYS A 65 -3.26 -13.39 33.05
N LEU A 66 -2.73 -12.35 33.70
CA LEU A 66 -1.88 -11.34 33.07
C LEU A 66 -0.61 -11.98 32.49
N ARG A 67 0.03 -12.87 33.24
CA ARG A 67 1.24 -13.58 32.79
C ARG A 67 0.96 -14.42 31.54
N ARG A 68 -0.13 -15.20 31.53
CA ARG A 68 -0.52 -16.00 30.35
C ARG A 68 -0.83 -15.13 29.14
N GLY A 69 -1.58 -14.04 29.34
CA GLY A 69 -1.87 -13.10 28.25
C GLY A 69 -0.60 -12.47 27.67
N LEU A 70 0.39 -12.14 28.52
CA LEU A 70 1.69 -11.65 28.05
C LEU A 70 2.46 -12.70 27.25
N GLU A 71 2.48 -13.95 27.71
CA GLU A 71 3.13 -15.07 27.01
C GLU A 71 2.48 -15.32 25.63
N GLU A 72 1.14 -15.25 25.53
CA GLU A 72 0.40 -15.37 24.27
C GLU A 72 0.75 -14.24 23.29
N VAL A 73 0.78 -12.99 23.76
CA VAL A 73 1.15 -11.83 22.93
C VAL A 73 2.59 -11.97 22.43
N GLN A 74 3.54 -12.31 23.30
CA GLN A 74 4.94 -12.49 22.91
C GLN A 74 5.12 -13.62 21.89
N ALA A 75 4.39 -14.73 22.06
CA ALA A 75 4.41 -15.84 21.10
C ALA A 75 3.87 -15.40 19.74
N ALA A 76 2.76 -14.65 19.72
CA ALA A 76 2.16 -14.12 18.50
C ALA A 76 3.08 -13.11 17.79
N GLU A 77 3.72 -12.20 18.53
CA GLU A 77 4.68 -11.24 17.98
C GLU A 77 5.88 -11.94 17.34
N LYS A 78 6.43 -12.96 18.01
CA LYS A 78 7.54 -13.76 17.47
C LYS A 78 7.12 -14.51 16.21
N ALA A 79 5.93 -15.11 16.19
CA ALA A 79 5.40 -15.80 15.01
C ALA A 79 5.20 -14.82 13.83
N LEU A 80 4.68 -13.62 14.10
CA LEU A 80 4.54 -12.57 13.09
C LEU A 80 5.89 -12.13 12.54
N GLU A 81 6.89 -11.93 13.39
CA GLU A 81 8.23 -11.55 12.95
C GLU A 81 8.86 -12.64 12.07
N GLN A 82 8.73 -13.91 12.46
CA GLN A 82 9.20 -15.03 11.65
C GLN A 82 8.49 -15.09 10.29
N ALA A 83 7.17 -14.90 10.26
CA ALA A 83 6.40 -14.87 9.02
C ALA A 83 6.83 -13.70 8.11
N LYS A 84 7.09 -12.52 8.67
CA LYS A 84 7.59 -11.36 7.93
C LYS A 84 8.97 -11.63 7.32
N ARG A 85 9.88 -12.26 8.08
CA ARG A 85 11.21 -12.63 7.58
C ARG A 85 11.11 -13.65 6.43
N ALA A 86 10.33 -14.72 6.63
CA ALA A 86 10.12 -15.75 5.61
C ALA A 86 9.51 -15.17 4.33
N TYR A 87 8.51 -14.29 4.46
CA TYR A 87 7.93 -13.57 3.32
C TYR A 87 8.98 -12.69 2.63
N GLY A 88 9.76 -11.92 3.39
CA GLY A 88 10.82 -11.08 2.84
C GLY A 88 11.88 -11.87 2.07
N ASP A 89 12.23 -13.08 2.53
CA ASP A 89 13.16 -13.97 1.84
C ASP A 89 12.58 -14.50 0.53
N LEU A 90 11.33 -14.96 0.55
CA LEU A 90 10.62 -15.41 -0.65
C LEU A 90 10.45 -14.28 -1.67
N PHE A 91 10.09 -13.09 -1.21
CA PHE A 91 9.95 -11.91 -2.07
C PHE A 91 11.26 -11.56 -2.75
N ARG A 92 12.37 -11.52 -2.01
CA ARG A 92 13.70 -11.26 -2.57
C ARG A 92 14.12 -12.33 -3.57
N SER A 93 13.91 -13.60 -3.24
CA SER A 93 14.21 -14.72 -4.16
C SER A 93 13.37 -14.65 -5.44
N ASN A 94 12.08 -14.30 -5.33
CA ASN A 94 11.20 -14.14 -6.48
C ASN A 94 11.67 -13.00 -7.38
N LEU A 95 11.98 -11.83 -6.81
CA LEU A 95 12.48 -10.68 -7.55
C LEU A 95 13.78 -11.01 -8.28
N GLN A 96 14.74 -11.63 -7.59
CA GLN A 96 16.01 -12.05 -8.19
C GLN A 96 15.79 -13.04 -9.34
N ARG A 97 14.92 -14.04 -9.14
CA ARG A 97 14.64 -15.04 -10.19
C ARG A 97 13.95 -14.39 -11.39
N LYS A 98 13.02 -13.47 -11.17
CA LYS A 98 12.36 -12.72 -12.23
C LYS A 98 13.37 -11.92 -13.04
N MET A 99 14.20 -11.11 -12.38
CA MET A 99 15.24 -10.31 -13.06
C MET A 99 16.22 -11.18 -13.85
N ALA A 100 16.60 -12.36 -13.31
CA ALA A 100 17.48 -13.28 -14.01
C ALA A 100 16.83 -13.89 -15.25
N LEU A 101 15.55 -14.23 -15.19
CA LEU A 101 14.79 -14.74 -16.33
C LEU A 101 14.56 -13.67 -17.39
N ASP A 102 14.17 -12.46 -16.98
CA ASP A 102 13.99 -11.32 -17.89
C ASP A 102 15.30 -11.03 -18.63
N ARG A 103 16.43 -11.01 -17.92
CA ARG A 103 17.76 -10.83 -18.53
C ARG A 103 18.11 -11.95 -19.51
N ALA A 104 17.89 -13.21 -19.13
CA ALA A 104 18.17 -14.34 -20.02
C ALA A 104 17.29 -14.28 -21.27
N PHE A 105 16.01 -13.92 -21.13
CA PHE A 105 15.11 -13.71 -22.25
C PHE A 105 15.60 -12.59 -23.17
N ASP A 106 16.01 -11.45 -22.60
CA ASP A 106 16.54 -10.32 -23.37
C ASP A 106 17.84 -10.66 -24.11
N ASP A 107 18.73 -11.43 -23.47
CA ASP A 107 20.00 -11.83 -24.06
C ASP A 107 19.78 -12.81 -25.24
N GLU A 108 18.89 -13.80 -25.10
CA GLU A 108 18.52 -14.71 -26.19
C GLU A 108 17.75 -14.00 -27.30
N THR A 109 16.83 -13.09 -26.96
CA THR A 109 16.10 -12.27 -27.94
C THR A 109 17.07 -11.40 -28.74
N ARG A 110 18.05 -10.78 -28.06
CA ARG A 110 19.10 -10.01 -28.72
C ARG A 110 19.91 -10.89 -29.66
N LEU A 111 20.32 -12.10 -29.21
CA LEU A 111 21.04 -13.04 -30.06
C LEU A 111 20.26 -13.37 -31.34
N LEU A 112 18.97 -13.74 -31.21
CA LEU A 112 18.09 -14.00 -32.35
C LEU A 112 18.02 -12.81 -33.30
N LEU A 113 17.76 -11.60 -32.78
CA LEU A 113 17.67 -10.40 -33.61
C LEU A 113 19.01 -10.00 -34.25
N THR A 114 20.15 -10.31 -33.65
CA THR A 114 21.48 -10.02 -34.23
C THR A 114 21.94 -11.09 -35.23
N SER A 115 21.36 -12.28 -35.19
CA SER A 115 21.74 -13.42 -36.03
C SER A 115 20.73 -13.70 -37.16
N CYS A 116 19.64 -12.93 -37.25
CA CYS A 116 18.66 -13.06 -38.32
C CYS A 116 19.25 -12.63 -39.67
N ASP A 117 18.60 -13.08 -40.76
CA ASP A 117 19.04 -12.73 -42.11
C ASP A 117 18.89 -11.20 -42.35
N PRO A 118 19.95 -10.50 -42.79
CA PRO A 118 19.93 -9.05 -42.99
C PRO A 118 18.98 -8.59 -44.11
N SER A 119 18.55 -9.51 -45.00
CA SER A 119 17.55 -9.21 -46.03
C SER A 119 16.20 -8.77 -45.46
N ILE A 120 15.89 -9.14 -44.20
CA ILE A 120 14.66 -8.70 -43.52
C ILE A 120 14.69 -7.19 -43.29
N ASP A 121 15.80 -6.65 -42.78
CA ASP A 121 15.92 -5.22 -42.52
C ASP A 121 15.93 -4.41 -43.82
N LEU A 122 16.55 -4.95 -44.87
CA LEU A 122 16.50 -4.36 -46.21
C LEU A 122 15.07 -4.33 -46.75
N PHE A 123 14.34 -5.45 -46.67
CA PHE A 123 12.92 -5.51 -47.07
C PHE A 123 12.07 -4.50 -46.29
N VAL A 124 12.24 -4.40 -44.97
CA VAL A 124 11.51 -3.42 -44.14
C VAL A 124 11.85 -1.99 -44.57
N SER A 125 13.10 -1.69 -44.92
CA SER A 125 13.48 -0.39 -45.47
C SER A 125 12.79 -0.12 -46.82
N GLU A 126 12.80 -1.10 -47.74
CA GLU A 126 12.10 -1.00 -49.03
C GLU A 126 10.59 -0.74 -48.84
N MET A 127 9.97 -1.36 -47.84
CA MET A 127 8.55 -1.14 -47.52
C MET A 127 8.26 0.27 -47.00
N HIS A 128 9.19 0.90 -46.26
CA HIS A 128 9.04 2.30 -45.89
C HIS A 128 9.05 3.23 -47.11
N ASP A 129 9.96 2.98 -48.05
CA ASP A 129 9.99 3.71 -49.32
C ASP A 129 8.69 3.49 -50.12
N ALA A 130 8.17 2.27 -50.12
CA ALA A 130 6.90 1.91 -50.76
C ALA A 130 5.68 2.60 -50.11
N ILE A 131 5.70 2.87 -48.80
CA ILE A 131 4.67 3.66 -48.11
C ILE A 131 4.65 5.09 -48.66
N ASP A 132 5.83 5.71 -48.80
CA ASP A 132 5.95 7.07 -49.29
C ASP A 132 5.56 7.18 -50.76
N GLU A 133 5.93 6.19 -51.58
CA GLU A 133 5.46 6.09 -52.97
C GLU A 133 3.94 5.94 -53.04
N ALA A 134 3.35 5.03 -52.27
CA ALA A 134 1.90 4.82 -52.24
C ALA A 134 1.16 6.11 -51.83
N ARG A 135 1.67 6.86 -50.84
CA ARG A 135 1.10 8.16 -50.45
C ARG A 135 1.17 9.19 -51.56
N ARG A 136 2.26 9.22 -52.34
CA ARG A 136 2.41 10.14 -53.49
C ARG A 136 1.50 9.75 -54.66
N SER A 137 1.06 8.50 -54.74
CA SER A 137 0.15 8.01 -55.79
C SER A 137 -1.33 8.38 -55.58
N VAL A 138 -1.67 9.04 -54.46
CA VAL A 138 -3.05 9.51 -54.22
C VAL A 138 -3.42 10.53 -55.28
N THR A 139 -4.37 10.15 -56.12
CA THR A 139 -4.99 11.03 -57.10
C THR A 139 -6.40 11.34 -56.63
N ILE A 140 -6.65 12.62 -56.38
CA ILE A 140 -7.99 13.16 -56.19
C ILE A 140 -8.38 13.74 -57.54
N SER A 141 -9.19 13.02 -58.31
CA SER A 141 -9.63 13.50 -59.61
C SER A 141 -10.67 14.62 -59.45
N HIS A 142 -10.92 15.34 -60.55
CA HIS A 142 -11.88 16.43 -60.60
C HIS A 142 -13.31 15.96 -60.29
N GLU A 143 -14.11 16.84 -59.68
CA GLU A 143 -15.53 16.61 -59.41
C GLU A 143 -16.26 16.29 -60.74
N ILE A 144 -16.76 15.07 -60.88
CA ILE A 144 -17.60 14.68 -62.01
C ILE A 144 -19.00 15.15 -61.70
N ILE A 145 -19.45 16.17 -62.45
CA ILE A 145 -20.79 16.71 -62.38
C ILE A 145 -21.62 16.05 -63.48
N GLU A 146 -22.44 15.07 -63.10
CA GLU A 146 -23.40 14.43 -63.99
C GLU A 146 -24.78 15.07 -63.81
N ARG A 147 -25.37 15.53 -64.91
CA ARG A 147 -26.74 16.04 -64.93
C ARG A 147 -27.64 15.02 -65.58
N HIS A 148 -28.63 14.53 -64.84
CA HIS A 148 -29.58 13.57 -65.36
C HIS A 148 -30.42 14.19 -66.50
N PRO A 149 -30.44 13.58 -67.70
CA PRO A 149 -30.97 14.23 -68.91
C PRO A 149 -32.49 14.45 -68.88
N VAL A 150 -33.24 13.66 -68.10
CA VAL A 150 -34.72 13.71 -68.05
C VAL A 150 -35.25 14.49 -66.84
N THR A 151 -34.55 14.46 -65.71
CA THR A 151 -35.05 15.00 -64.42
C THR A 151 -34.28 16.24 -63.97
N GLY A 152 -33.19 16.59 -64.66
CA GLY A 152 -32.37 17.77 -64.37
C GLY A 152 -31.58 17.71 -63.07
N LYS A 153 -31.70 16.62 -62.29
CA LYS A 153 -30.99 16.43 -61.02
C LYS A 153 -29.49 16.34 -61.27
N ILE A 154 -28.72 17.09 -60.48
CA ILE A 154 -27.25 17.10 -60.54
C ILE A 154 -26.73 16.12 -59.48
N THR A 155 -25.95 15.14 -59.91
CA THR A 155 -25.17 14.26 -59.04
C THR A 155 -23.71 14.62 -59.19
N ARG A 156 -23.05 14.86 -58.06
CA ARG A 156 -21.63 15.17 -58.01
C ARG A 156 -20.93 14.00 -57.34
N ARG A 157 -19.91 13.44 -58.00
CA ARG A 157 -19.06 12.41 -57.43
C ARG A 157 -17.61 12.83 -57.60
N VAL A 158 -16.84 12.69 -56.53
CA VAL A 158 -15.39 12.85 -56.57
C VAL A 158 -14.82 11.45 -56.72
N GLU A 159 -14.18 11.16 -57.85
CA GLU A 159 -13.46 9.91 -58.02
C GLU A 159 -12.07 10.07 -57.41
N SER A 160 -11.71 9.17 -56.49
CA SER A 160 -10.38 9.14 -55.90
C SER A 160 -9.94 7.70 -55.72
N ASN A 161 -8.67 7.42 -55.98
CA ASN A 161 -8.05 6.12 -55.69
C ASN A 161 -7.63 5.98 -54.21
N ALA A 162 -8.01 6.92 -53.33
CA ALA A 162 -7.60 6.94 -51.92
C ALA A 162 -7.93 5.64 -51.16
N SER A 163 -9.03 4.96 -51.48
CA SER A 163 -9.37 3.66 -50.87
C SER A 163 -8.38 2.56 -51.27
N LEU A 164 -7.96 2.50 -52.53
CA LEU A 164 -6.96 1.56 -53.03
C LEU A 164 -5.58 1.87 -52.45
N VAL A 165 -5.23 3.15 -52.34
CA VAL A 165 -3.98 3.57 -51.70
C VAL A 165 -3.98 3.17 -50.22
N ASN A 166 -5.08 3.40 -49.49
CA ASN A 166 -5.18 3.01 -48.09
C ASN A 166 -5.09 1.48 -47.91
N ALA A 167 -5.70 0.70 -48.80
CA ALA A 167 -5.59 -0.76 -48.79
C ALA A 167 -4.14 -1.21 -49.02
N ARG A 168 -3.42 -0.58 -49.96
CA ARG A 168 -1.99 -0.86 -50.18
C ARG A 168 -1.14 -0.45 -48.99
N LEU A 169 -1.38 0.70 -48.37
CA LEU A 169 -0.67 1.13 -47.18
C LEU A 169 -0.86 0.17 -46.01
N GLN A 170 -2.06 -0.37 -45.84
CA GLN A 170 -2.34 -1.37 -44.81
C GLN A 170 -1.62 -2.69 -45.11
N ALA A 171 -1.68 -3.17 -46.35
CA ALA A 171 -0.98 -4.39 -46.77
C ALA A 171 0.56 -4.26 -46.60
N ILE A 172 1.14 -3.08 -46.89
CA ILE A 172 2.57 -2.85 -46.67
C ILE A 172 2.92 -2.95 -45.18
N ARG A 173 2.10 -2.38 -44.28
CA ARG A 173 2.32 -2.49 -42.83
C ARG A 173 2.24 -3.94 -42.35
N GLU A 174 1.24 -4.67 -42.82
CA GLU A 174 1.08 -6.10 -42.49
C GLU A 174 2.25 -6.94 -43.02
N ALA A 175 2.77 -6.62 -44.21
CA ALA A 175 3.97 -7.25 -44.76
C ALA A 175 5.23 -6.91 -43.93
N MET A 176 5.37 -5.69 -43.44
CA MET A 176 6.47 -5.30 -42.53
C MET A 176 6.38 -6.03 -41.18
N ASP A 177 5.18 -6.13 -40.61
CA ASP A 177 4.96 -6.86 -39.35
C ASP A 177 5.27 -8.35 -39.53
N SER A 178 4.82 -8.94 -40.65
CA SER A 178 5.09 -10.33 -41.01
C SER A 178 6.59 -10.56 -41.22
N ALA A 179 7.28 -9.67 -41.93
CA ALA A 179 8.73 -9.75 -42.12
C ALA A 179 9.51 -9.64 -40.79
N ASN A 180 9.08 -8.76 -39.87
CA ASN A 180 9.71 -8.67 -38.55
C ASN A 180 9.47 -9.91 -37.69
N ALA A 181 8.32 -10.57 -37.82
CA ALA A 181 8.05 -11.84 -37.14
C ALA A 181 9.01 -12.95 -37.61
N LEU A 182 9.42 -12.95 -38.88
CA LEU A 182 10.37 -13.91 -39.43
C LEU A 182 11.77 -13.84 -38.80
N LYS A 183 12.12 -12.75 -38.09
CA LYS A 183 13.39 -12.64 -37.34
C LYS A 183 13.49 -13.68 -36.22
N LEU A 184 12.35 -14.19 -35.74
CA LEU A 184 12.29 -15.18 -34.68
C LEU A 184 12.15 -16.62 -35.20
N GLU A 185 12.06 -16.82 -36.52
CA GLU A 185 11.99 -18.16 -37.11
C GLU A 185 13.33 -18.90 -36.95
N PRO A 186 13.33 -20.16 -36.49
CA PRO A 186 14.56 -20.90 -36.26
C PRO A 186 15.30 -21.25 -37.57
N ASP A 187 14.58 -21.46 -38.67
CA ASP A 187 15.16 -21.77 -39.99
C ASP A 187 15.25 -20.50 -40.85
N GLN A 188 16.39 -19.80 -40.74
CA GLN A 188 16.63 -18.57 -41.51
C GLN A 188 16.98 -18.83 -43.00
N SER A 189 17.13 -20.08 -43.43
CA SER A 189 17.59 -20.40 -44.80
C SER A 189 16.57 -20.07 -45.91
N LYS A 190 15.28 -19.94 -45.55
CA LYS A 190 14.18 -19.72 -46.49
C LYS A 190 13.67 -18.28 -46.50
N ILE A 191 14.27 -17.41 -45.68
CA ILE A 191 13.83 -16.02 -45.51
C ILE A 191 13.72 -15.27 -46.85
N PRO A 192 14.69 -15.35 -47.78
CA PRO A 192 14.57 -14.66 -49.06
C PRO A 192 13.33 -15.08 -49.87
N GLN A 193 12.94 -16.36 -49.81
CA GLN A 193 11.76 -16.86 -50.53
C GLN A 193 10.46 -16.37 -49.88
N LEU A 194 10.42 -16.33 -48.54
CA LEU A 194 9.27 -15.83 -47.80
C LEU A 194 9.07 -14.32 -47.99
N LEU A 195 10.16 -13.54 -48.00
CA LEU A 195 10.10 -12.11 -48.29
C LEU A 195 9.60 -11.84 -49.71
N GLU A 196 9.99 -12.66 -50.69
CA GLU A 196 9.50 -12.53 -52.06
C GLU A 196 8.00 -12.86 -52.18
N ALA A 197 7.51 -13.86 -51.44
CA ALA A 197 6.08 -14.14 -51.34
C ALA A 197 5.30 -12.93 -50.78
N LEU A 198 5.82 -12.30 -49.71
CA LEU A 198 5.22 -11.08 -49.15
C LEU A 198 5.21 -9.91 -50.14
N ARG A 199 6.22 -9.76 -51.01
CA ARG A 199 6.20 -8.75 -52.08
C ARG A 199 5.05 -8.98 -53.06
N GLN A 200 4.81 -10.24 -53.42
CA GLN A 200 3.79 -10.60 -54.42
C GLN A 200 2.35 -10.44 -53.91
N GLU A 201 2.16 -10.45 -52.60
CA GLU A 201 0.85 -10.25 -51.96
C GLU A 201 0.41 -8.77 -51.91
N LEU A 202 1.31 -7.83 -52.21
CA LEU A 202 0.99 -6.39 -52.16
C LEU A 202 0.01 -5.99 -53.28
N PRO A 203 -1.15 -5.37 -52.96
CA PRO A 203 -2.12 -4.98 -53.96
C PRO A 203 -1.60 -3.84 -54.83
N ALA A 204 -1.80 -3.94 -56.15
CA ALA A 204 -1.46 -2.87 -57.09
C ALA A 204 -2.45 -1.70 -56.97
N VAL A 205 -1.93 -0.47 -56.88
CA VAL A 205 -2.72 0.75 -57.09
C VAL A 205 -2.72 1.03 -58.59
N LYS A 206 -3.89 0.96 -59.21
CA LYS A 206 -4.11 1.36 -60.62
C LYS A 206 -4.80 2.72 -60.67
#